data_AF-A0A501W3P9-F1
#
_entry.id   AF-A0A501W3P9-F1
#
_cell.length_a   1.000
_cell.length_b   1.000
_cell.length_c   1.000
_cell.angle_alpha   90.00
_cell.angle_beta   90.00
_cell.angle_gamma   90.00
#
_symmetry.space_group_name_H-M   'P 1'
#
loop_
_entity.id
_entity.type
_entity.pdbx_description
1 polymer ?
#
loop_
_entity_poly.entity_id
_entity_poly.type
_entity_poly.pdbx_seq_one_letter_code
_entity_poly.pdbx_strand_id
1 'polypeptide(L)'
;MFGIQDIPKFFLAFFLVLPVISLLHESGHVFFAWLMGGKNIKVTVGSGKVLFTAGMLEVRKYYFWYGLCSFDNLKRNRRFSNILIFSGGVLFNALSALAVMVMVEEDVIKAGMLTYQFTYFSMYYIFFALLPMPYPDGTYSDGKIILDLIRKPQVAENTYRLHWDEKTQQWQVLDHNRKPVESFENEEEALEKAHEVAQSNRPSRLLRVRSGEETEICNYPRVPL
;
A
#
# COMPACT_ATOMS: atom_id res chain seq x y z
N MET A 1 -15.99 -33.12 -12.80
CA MET A 1 -17.25 -32.35 -12.62
C MET A 1 -17.38 -32.03 -11.14
N PHE A 2 -17.72 -30.79 -10.80
CA PHE A 2 -17.79 -30.33 -9.41
C PHE A 2 -19.05 -30.90 -8.73
N GLY A 3 -18.89 -31.68 -7.66
CA GLY A 3 -20.00 -32.28 -6.92
C GLY A 3 -20.34 -31.50 -5.64
N ILE A 4 -21.51 -31.76 -5.07
CA ILE A 4 -21.90 -31.20 -3.75
C ILE A 4 -20.89 -31.59 -2.66
N GLN A 5 -20.25 -32.76 -2.81
CA GLN A 5 -19.21 -33.25 -1.90
C GLN A 5 -17.88 -32.46 -1.98
N ASP A 6 -17.70 -31.64 -3.02
CA ASP A 6 -16.52 -30.79 -3.19
C ASP A 6 -16.71 -29.39 -2.58
N ILE A 7 -17.93 -29.04 -2.14
CA ILE A 7 -18.24 -27.77 -1.47
C ILE A 7 -17.35 -27.57 -0.22
N PRO A 8 -17.19 -28.53 0.70
CA PRO A 8 -16.30 -28.36 1.85
C PRO A 8 -14.83 -28.16 1.46
N LYS A 9 -14.36 -28.84 0.41
CA LYS A 9 -12.99 -28.68 -0.12
C LYS A 9 -12.79 -27.29 -0.73
N PHE A 10 -13.83 -26.76 -1.36
CA PHE A 10 -13.82 -25.39 -1.90
C PHE A 10 -13.82 -24.33 -0.80
N PHE A 11 -14.58 -24.53 0.29
CA PHE A 11 -14.48 -23.66 1.46
C PHE A 11 -13.08 -23.69 2.08
N LEU A 12 -12.49 -24.88 2.21
CA LEU A 12 -11.10 -25.00 2.68
C LEU A 12 -10.14 -24.23 1.77
N ALA A 13 -10.31 -24.33 0.45
CA ALA A 13 -9.51 -23.56 -0.50
C ALA A 13 -9.70 -22.04 -0.31
N PHE A 14 -10.94 -21.59 -0.09
CA PHE A 14 -11.24 -20.18 0.14
C PHE A 14 -10.59 -19.64 1.42
N PHE A 15 -10.57 -20.43 2.50
CA PHE A 15 -10.00 -20.01 3.79
C PHE A 15 -8.51 -20.31 3.97
N LEU A 16 -7.90 -21.12 3.10
CA LEU A 16 -6.48 -21.48 3.17
C LEU A 16 -5.69 -20.95 1.97
N VAL A 17 -6.13 -21.26 0.76
CA VAL A 17 -5.40 -20.94 -0.47
C VAL A 17 -5.44 -19.45 -0.77
N LEU A 18 -6.60 -18.79 -0.65
CA LEU A 18 -6.69 -17.34 -0.89
C LEU A 18 -5.85 -16.50 0.06
N PRO A 19 -5.84 -16.73 1.39
CA PRO A 19 -4.92 -16.03 2.28
C PRO A 19 -3.45 -16.24 1.92
N VAL A 20 -3.05 -17.45 1.54
CA VAL A 20 -1.67 -17.71 1.09
C VAL A 20 -1.33 -16.90 -0.17
N ILE A 21 -2.24 -16.84 -1.14
CA ILE A 21 -2.09 -16.06 -2.37
C ILE A 21 -2.02 -14.55 -2.06
N SER A 22 -2.88 -14.07 -1.17
CA SER A 22 -2.87 -12.68 -0.71
C SER A 22 -1.55 -12.35 0.01
N LEU A 23 -1.07 -13.23 0.89
CA LEU A 23 0.23 -13.06 1.55
C LEU A 23 1.39 -13.04 0.54
N LEU A 24 1.37 -13.92 -0.46
CA LEU A 24 2.36 -13.91 -1.55
C LEU A 24 2.30 -12.60 -2.34
N HIS A 25 1.10 -12.10 -2.61
CA HIS A 25 0.88 -10.82 -3.26
C HIS A 25 1.52 -9.67 -2.45
N GLU A 26 1.13 -9.53 -1.19
CA GLU A 26 1.66 -8.46 -0.32
C GLU A 26 3.18 -8.60 -0.13
N SER A 27 3.71 -9.83 -0.07
CA SER A 27 5.15 -10.06 0.01
C SER A 27 5.92 -9.51 -1.19
N GLY A 28 5.30 -9.52 -2.38
CA GLY A 28 5.87 -8.90 -3.56
C GLY A 28 5.98 -7.39 -3.43
N HIS A 29 4.93 -6.72 -2.92
CA HIS A 29 4.99 -5.29 -2.63
C HIS A 29 6.08 -4.96 -1.59
N VAL A 30 6.14 -5.73 -0.49
CA VAL A 30 7.15 -5.54 0.55
C VAL A 30 8.55 -5.72 0.00
N PHE A 31 8.78 -6.76 -0.79
CA PHE A 31 10.10 -7.06 -1.37
C PHE A 31 10.60 -5.89 -2.23
N PHE A 32 9.76 -5.38 -3.13
CA PHE A 32 10.14 -4.25 -3.98
C PHE A 32 10.17 -2.93 -3.23
N ALA A 33 9.32 -2.74 -2.22
CA ALA A 33 9.36 -1.54 -1.38
C ALA A 33 10.67 -1.48 -0.60
N TRP A 34 11.11 -2.61 -0.03
CA TRP A 34 12.41 -2.75 0.62
C TRP A 34 13.56 -2.54 -0.36
N LEU A 35 13.53 -3.18 -1.54
CA LEU A 35 14.56 -3.05 -2.57
C LEU A 35 14.73 -1.60 -3.05
N MET A 36 13.64 -0.84 -3.12
CA MET A 36 13.65 0.57 -3.52
C MET A 36 13.97 1.55 -2.38
N GLY A 37 14.22 1.05 -1.15
CA GLY A 37 14.57 1.86 0.01
C GLY A 37 13.38 2.50 0.72
N GLY A 38 12.20 1.88 0.64
CA GLY A 38 11.02 2.24 1.40
C GLY A 38 11.26 2.10 2.91
N LYS A 39 10.68 3.01 3.69
CA LYS A 39 10.73 2.99 5.16
C LYS A 39 9.33 2.73 5.72
N ASN A 40 9.28 2.27 6.98
CA ASN A 40 8.04 2.00 7.72
C ASN A 40 7.04 1.13 6.93
N ILE A 41 7.53 0.07 6.29
CA ILE A 41 6.69 -0.86 5.53
C ILE A 41 5.77 -1.61 6.51
N LYS A 42 4.46 -1.51 6.29
CA LYS A 42 3.42 -2.22 7.03
C LYS A 42 2.50 -2.94 6.06
N VAL A 43 2.28 -4.22 6.32
CA VAL A 43 1.35 -5.08 5.61
C VAL A 43 0.15 -5.33 6.49
N THR A 44 -1.03 -4.97 5.99
CA THR A 44 -2.30 -5.27 6.63
C THR A 44 -2.99 -6.35 5.83
N VAL A 45 -3.29 -7.49 6.46
CA VAL A 45 -4.03 -8.61 5.87
C VAL A 45 -5.42 -8.64 6.48
N GLY A 46 -6.40 -8.35 5.66
CA GLY A 46 -7.82 -8.38 5.94
C GLY A 46 -8.45 -7.02 6.19
N SER A 47 -9.71 -7.08 6.61
CA SER A 47 -10.50 -5.91 7.03
C SER A 47 -11.15 -6.11 8.40
N GLY A 48 -11.67 -5.04 8.98
CA GLY A 48 -12.32 -5.02 10.29
C GLY A 48 -11.36 -4.86 11.47
N LYS A 49 -11.74 -5.41 12.63
CA LYS A 49 -10.96 -5.31 13.88
C LYS A 49 -9.63 -6.07 13.75
N VAL A 50 -8.57 -5.50 14.30
CA VAL A 50 -7.25 -6.14 14.43
C VAL A 50 -7.38 -7.39 15.31
N LEU A 51 -6.91 -8.53 14.80
CA LEU A 51 -6.79 -9.76 15.57
C LEU A 51 -5.44 -9.77 16.30
N PHE A 52 -4.36 -9.52 15.57
CA PHE A 52 -3.02 -9.36 16.14
C PHE A 52 -2.12 -8.54 15.21
N THR A 53 -1.09 -7.95 15.79
CA THR A 53 0.00 -7.27 15.10
C THR A 53 1.32 -7.93 15.46
N ALA A 54 2.09 -8.30 14.45
CA ALA A 54 3.42 -8.91 14.58
C ALA A 54 4.41 -8.13 13.71
N GLY A 55 5.11 -7.17 14.31
CA GLY A 55 6.10 -6.34 13.63
C GLY A 55 5.50 -5.54 12.48
N MET A 56 5.89 -5.87 11.25
CA MET A 56 5.37 -5.24 10.03
C MET A 56 4.02 -5.79 9.55
N LEU A 57 3.52 -6.89 10.13
CA LEU A 57 2.30 -7.57 9.70
C LEU A 57 1.15 -7.31 10.68
N GLU A 58 0.03 -6.80 10.18
CA GLU A 58 -1.23 -6.60 10.89
C GLU A 58 -2.30 -7.52 10.31
N VAL A 59 -2.83 -8.45 11.11
CA VAL A 59 -3.90 -9.36 10.66
C VAL A 59 -5.22 -8.92 11.26
N ARG A 60 -6.25 -8.78 10.42
CA ARG A 60 -7.60 -8.36 10.80
C ARG A 60 -8.61 -9.49 10.66
N LYS A 61 -9.78 -9.31 11.28
CA LYS A 61 -10.83 -10.33 11.39
C LYS A 61 -11.22 -10.98 10.06
N TYR A 62 -11.31 -10.19 8.99
CA TYR A 62 -11.62 -10.68 7.64
C TYR A 62 -10.35 -10.82 6.79
N TYR A 63 -9.38 -11.61 7.26
CA TYR A 63 -8.06 -11.81 6.64
C TYR A 63 -8.10 -12.30 5.19
N PHE A 64 -9.18 -12.98 4.79
CA PHE A 64 -9.36 -13.54 3.45
C PHE A 64 -9.86 -12.53 2.40
N TRP A 65 -10.18 -11.29 2.81
CA TRP A 65 -10.89 -10.35 1.95
C TRP A 65 -9.98 -9.36 1.20
N TYR A 66 -8.97 -8.82 1.87
CA TYR A 66 -8.18 -7.69 1.35
C TYR A 66 -6.76 -7.72 1.91
N GLY A 67 -5.80 -7.19 1.17
CA GLY A 67 -4.43 -6.95 1.61
C GLY A 67 -4.04 -5.51 1.30
N LEU A 68 -3.27 -4.87 2.17
CA LEU A 68 -2.76 -3.53 1.96
C LEU A 68 -1.31 -3.42 2.42
N CYS A 69 -0.42 -3.10 1.49
CA CYS A 69 0.94 -2.69 1.81
C CYS A 69 1.03 -1.16 1.84
N SER A 70 1.42 -0.61 2.99
CA SER A 70 1.70 0.81 3.17
C SER A 70 3.19 1.03 3.45
N PHE A 71 3.77 2.08 2.87
CA PHE A 71 5.18 2.41 3.01
C PHE A 71 5.39 3.92 2.84
N ASP A 72 6.52 4.41 3.36
CA ASP A 72 6.86 5.83 3.26
C ASP A 72 7.20 6.26 1.83
N ASN A 73 6.97 7.54 1.53
CA ASN A 73 7.24 8.11 0.22
C ASN A 73 8.74 8.02 -0.10
N LEU A 74 9.05 7.35 -1.22
CA LEU A 74 10.42 7.05 -1.64
C LEU A 74 11.19 8.32 -2.02
N LYS A 75 12.48 8.40 -1.66
CA LYS A 75 13.33 9.55 -1.99
C LYS A 75 13.87 9.52 -3.44
N ARG A 76 14.06 8.35 -4.04
CA ARG A 76 14.73 8.18 -5.35
C ARG A 76 13.82 7.50 -6.39
N ASN A 77 13.82 8.05 -7.62
CA ASN A 77 13.10 7.55 -8.80
C ASN A 77 11.66 7.09 -8.53
N ARG A 78 10.90 7.93 -7.80
CA ARG A 78 9.54 7.65 -7.29
C ARG A 78 8.60 6.97 -8.29
N ARG A 79 8.67 7.35 -9.58
CA ARG A 79 7.80 6.79 -10.61
C ARG A 79 8.12 5.32 -10.90
N PHE A 80 9.36 5.05 -11.27
CA PHE A 80 9.81 3.69 -11.57
C PHE A 80 9.72 2.80 -10.33
N SER A 81 10.13 3.34 -9.17
CA SER A 81 10.03 2.62 -7.90
C SER A 81 8.61 2.26 -7.54
N ASN A 82 7.65 3.18 -7.63
CA ASN A 82 6.25 2.87 -7.36
C ASN A 82 5.70 1.86 -8.38
N ILE A 83 5.98 2.01 -9.68
CA ILE A 83 5.54 1.04 -10.69
C ILE A 83 6.05 -0.36 -10.34
N LEU A 84 7.33 -0.49 -9.97
CA LEU A 84 7.92 -1.77 -9.62
C LEU A 84 7.30 -2.35 -8.33
N ILE A 85 7.05 -1.51 -7.32
CA ILE A 85 6.40 -1.92 -6.07
C ILE A 85 4.99 -2.44 -6.34
N PHE A 86 4.15 -1.67 -7.03
CA PHE A 86 2.78 -2.08 -7.35
C PHE A 86 2.73 -3.24 -8.35
N SER A 87 3.76 -3.44 -9.18
CA SER A 87 3.88 -4.65 -10.01
C SER A 87 4.32 -5.87 -9.20
N GLY A 88 4.88 -5.65 -8.00
CA GLY A 88 5.49 -6.68 -7.18
C GLY A 88 4.56 -7.83 -6.81
N GLY A 89 3.35 -7.51 -6.33
CA GLY A 89 2.39 -8.54 -5.93
C GLY A 89 1.90 -9.39 -7.10
N VAL A 90 1.73 -8.78 -8.28
CA VAL A 90 1.41 -9.46 -9.53
C VAL A 90 2.55 -10.39 -9.95
N LEU A 91 3.79 -9.89 -9.93
CA LEU A 91 4.98 -10.67 -10.29
C LEU A 91 5.18 -11.87 -9.37
N PHE A 92 5.05 -11.69 -8.05
CA PHE A 92 5.22 -12.78 -7.08
C PHE A 92 4.16 -13.86 -7.24
N ASN A 93 2.91 -13.49 -7.49
CA ASN A 93 1.86 -14.47 -7.79
C ASN A 93 2.11 -15.20 -9.11
N ALA A 94 2.52 -14.48 -10.16
CA ALA A 94 2.81 -15.08 -11.45
C ALA A 94 3.97 -16.09 -11.36
N LEU A 95 5.06 -15.68 -10.71
CA LEU A 95 6.23 -16.54 -10.50
C LEU A 95 5.90 -17.74 -9.63
N SER A 96 5.10 -17.57 -8.58
CA SER A 96 4.68 -18.67 -7.71
C SER A 96 3.77 -19.66 -8.44
N ALA A 97 2.81 -19.17 -9.23
CA ALA A 97 1.95 -20.01 -10.05
C ALA A 97 2.75 -20.79 -11.10
N LEU A 98 3.68 -20.13 -11.79
CA LEU A 98 4.60 -20.77 -12.74
C LEU A 98 5.46 -21.84 -12.05
N ALA A 99 6.02 -21.54 -10.87
CA ALA A 99 6.82 -22.49 -10.11
C ALA A 99 6.01 -23.74 -9.74
N VAL A 100 4.76 -23.58 -9.29
CA VAL A 100 3.87 -24.71 -9.00
C VAL A 100 3.56 -25.52 -10.26
N MET A 101 3.31 -24.87 -11.40
CA MET A 101 3.10 -25.58 -12.68
C MET A 101 4.32 -26.44 -13.05
N VAL A 102 5.53 -25.88 -12.98
CA VAL A 102 6.78 -26.59 -13.30
C VAL A 102 7.02 -27.74 -12.31
N MET A 103 6.79 -27.53 -11.01
CA MET A 103 6.94 -28.60 -10.01
C MET A 103 5.96 -29.76 -10.23
N VAL A 104 4.78 -29.50 -10.81
CA VAL A 104 3.83 -30.54 -11.18
C VAL A 104 4.25 -31.26 -12.45
N GLU A 105 4.80 -30.54 -13.43
CA GLU A 105 5.32 -31.13 -14.68
C GLU A 105 6.53 -32.03 -14.44
N GLU A 106 7.42 -31.66 -13.52
CA GLU A 106 8.60 -32.43 -13.13
C GLU A 106 8.30 -33.52 -12.07
N ASP A 107 7.03 -33.82 -11.80
CA ASP A 107 6.58 -34.81 -10.81
C ASP A 107 7.10 -34.59 -9.37
N VAL A 108 7.63 -33.41 -9.05
CA VAL A 108 8.07 -33.02 -7.70
C VAL A 108 6.87 -32.93 -6.75
N ILE A 109 5.75 -32.40 -7.25
CA ILE A 109 4.48 -32.29 -6.52
C ILE A 109 3.38 -32.97 -7.34
N LYS A 110 2.59 -33.84 -6.70
CA LYS A 110 1.46 -34.48 -7.38
C LYS A 110 0.41 -33.45 -7.80
N ALA A 111 -0.01 -33.52 -9.06
CA ALA A 111 -1.17 -32.79 -9.54
C ALA A 111 -2.39 -33.12 -8.67
N GLY A 112 -3.05 -32.09 -8.14
CA GLY A 112 -4.18 -32.26 -7.24
C GLY A 112 -5.01 -31.00 -7.16
N MET A 113 -6.15 -31.11 -6.47
CA MET A 113 -7.10 -30.00 -6.36
C MET A 113 -6.45 -28.72 -5.81
N LEU A 114 -5.52 -28.84 -4.86
CA LEU A 114 -4.82 -27.69 -4.28
C LEU A 114 -3.88 -26.99 -5.28
N THR A 115 -3.12 -27.74 -6.09
CA THR A 115 -2.23 -27.12 -7.09
C THR A 115 -3.03 -26.43 -8.19
N TYR A 116 -4.13 -27.02 -8.62
CA TYR A 116 -5.07 -26.39 -9.55
C TYR A 116 -5.73 -25.14 -8.96
N GLN A 117 -6.25 -25.22 -7.73
CA GLN A 117 -6.89 -24.09 -7.04
C GLN A 117 -5.90 -22.95 -6.80
N PHE A 118 -4.70 -23.25 -6.34
CA PHE A 118 -3.64 -22.27 -6.14
C PHE A 118 -3.35 -21.52 -7.44
N THR A 119 -3.06 -22.26 -8.51
CA THR A 119 -2.74 -21.69 -9.82
C THR A 119 -3.90 -20.85 -10.36
N TYR A 120 -5.13 -21.37 -10.29
CA TYR A 120 -6.32 -20.66 -10.77
C TYR A 120 -6.61 -19.39 -9.97
N PHE A 121 -6.57 -19.47 -8.64
CA PHE A 121 -6.80 -18.30 -7.80
C PHE A 121 -5.67 -17.28 -7.89
N SER A 122 -4.41 -17.70 -8.12
CA SER A 122 -3.31 -16.76 -8.37
C SER A 122 -3.54 -15.99 -9.67
N MET A 123 -3.93 -16.66 -10.75
CA MET A 123 -4.26 -15.99 -12.02
C MET A 123 -5.48 -15.07 -11.88
N TYR A 124 -6.50 -15.50 -11.14
CA TYR A 124 -7.65 -14.67 -10.80
C TYR A 124 -7.21 -13.41 -10.03
N TYR A 125 -6.37 -13.55 -9.01
CA TYR A 125 -5.85 -12.44 -8.20
C TYR A 125 -5.03 -11.45 -9.05
N ILE A 126 -4.14 -11.97 -9.90
CA ILE A 126 -3.35 -11.19 -10.89
C ILE A 126 -4.26 -10.35 -11.77
N PHE A 127 -5.34 -10.96 -12.31
CA PHE A 127 -6.27 -10.26 -13.18
C PHE A 127 -6.92 -9.07 -12.47
N PHE A 128 -7.44 -9.25 -11.25
CA PHE A 128 -8.08 -8.18 -10.50
C PHE A 128 -7.10 -7.13 -9.97
N ALA A 129 -5.87 -7.52 -9.65
CA ALA A 129 -4.81 -6.58 -9.29
C ALA A 129 -4.44 -5.69 -10.48
N LEU A 130 -4.32 -6.24 -11.69
CA LEU A 130 -3.99 -5.48 -12.90
C LEU A 130 -5.17 -4.73 -13.53
N LEU A 131 -6.40 -5.12 -13.24
CA LEU A 131 -7.60 -4.44 -13.76
C LEU A 131 -7.66 -3.02 -13.17
N PRO A 132 -7.56 -1.94 -13.96
CA PRO A 132 -7.50 -0.59 -13.42
C PRO A 132 -8.87 -0.15 -12.89
N MET A 133 -9.08 -0.26 -11.58
CA MET A 133 -10.37 -0.06 -10.92
C MET A 133 -10.19 0.76 -9.61
N PRO A 134 -11.06 1.75 -9.35
CA PRO A 134 -11.26 2.26 -8.00
C PRO A 134 -12.08 1.31 -7.14
N TYR A 135 -11.67 1.15 -5.89
CA TYR A 135 -12.44 0.46 -4.86
C TYR A 135 -13.35 1.43 -4.09
N PRO A 136 -14.45 0.93 -3.49
CA PRO A 136 -15.41 1.77 -2.77
C PRO A 136 -14.85 2.48 -1.53
N ASP A 137 -13.72 2.02 -1.00
CA ASP A 137 -13.04 2.61 0.16
C ASP A 137 -12.09 3.76 -0.23
N GLY A 138 -12.10 4.16 -1.50
CA GLY A 138 -11.21 5.16 -2.09
C GLY A 138 -9.90 4.57 -2.59
N THR A 139 -9.52 3.34 -2.18
CA THR A 139 -8.27 2.73 -2.64
C THR A 139 -8.34 2.32 -4.11
N TYR A 140 -7.21 2.07 -4.76
CA TYR A 140 -7.13 1.69 -6.17
C TYR A 140 -6.45 0.33 -6.30
N SER A 141 -6.81 -0.42 -7.34
CA SER A 141 -6.04 -1.58 -7.76
C SER A 141 -4.64 -1.19 -8.22
N ASP A 142 -3.69 -2.12 -8.13
CA ASP A 142 -2.31 -1.93 -8.59
C ASP A 142 -2.25 -1.42 -10.02
N GLY A 143 -3.04 -2.04 -10.90
CA GLY A 143 -3.10 -1.69 -12.31
C GLY A 143 -3.56 -0.25 -12.54
N LYS A 144 -4.48 0.27 -11.73
CA LYS A 144 -4.88 1.67 -11.82
C LYS A 144 -3.74 2.60 -11.38
N ILE A 145 -3.04 2.26 -10.31
CA ILE A 145 -1.90 3.05 -9.82
C ILE A 145 -0.77 3.07 -10.87
N ILE A 146 -0.42 1.90 -11.42
CA ILE A 146 0.58 1.76 -12.48
C ILE A 146 0.15 2.57 -13.71
N LEU A 147 -1.10 2.45 -14.17
CA LEU A 147 -1.61 3.17 -15.32
C LEU A 147 -1.56 4.68 -15.12
N ASP A 148 -1.94 5.16 -13.94
CA ASP A 148 -1.88 6.58 -13.58
C ASP A 148 -0.43 7.08 -13.56
N LEU A 149 0.51 6.28 -13.03
CA LEU A 149 1.93 6.60 -13.04
C LEU A 149 2.50 6.62 -14.47
N ILE A 150 2.00 5.79 -15.38
CA ILE A 150 2.41 5.78 -16.79
C ILE A 150 1.80 6.98 -17.56
N ARG A 151 0.53 7.31 -17.33
CA ARG A 151 -0.18 8.34 -18.10
C ARG A 151 0.06 9.77 -17.62
N LYS A 152 0.23 10.00 -16.32
CA LYS A 152 0.33 11.35 -15.76
C LYS A 152 1.78 11.69 -15.39
N PRO A 153 2.31 12.87 -15.75
CA PRO A 153 3.52 13.40 -15.13
C PRO A 153 3.24 13.56 -13.62
N GLN A 154 4.24 13.26 -12.78
CA GLN A 154 4.06 13.23 -11.32
C GLN A 154 3.39 14.51 -10.81
N VAL A 155 2.34 14.35 -10.02
CA VAL A 155 1.93 15.39 -9.08
C VAL A 155 3.07 15.48 -8.07
N ALA A 156 3.76 16.62 -8.04
CA ALA A 156 4.78 16.89 -7.05
C ALA A 156 4.19 16.69 -5.65
N GLU A 157 4.95 16.05 -4.76
CA GLU A 157 4.54 15.90 -3.37
C GLU A 157 4.53 17.28 -2.70
N ASN A 158 3.37 17.70 -2.22
CA ASN A 158 3.25 18.97 -1.53
C ASN A 158 3.90 18.85 -0.15
N THR A 159 4.76 19.79 0.21
CA THR A 159 5.47 19.78 1.50
C THR A 159 4.94 20.92 2.33
N TYR A 160 4.14 20.61 3.32
CA TYR A 160 3.64 21.58 4.28
C TYR A 160 4.59 21.66 5.47
N ARG A 161 4.79 22.87 5.99
CA ARG A 161 5.73 23.10 7.09
C ARG A 161 5.02 23.85 8.20
N LEU A 162 5.16 23.36 9.42
CA LEU A 162 4.82 24.10 10.63
C LEU A 162 6.06 24.87 11.08
N HIS A 163 6.01 26.19 11.05
CA HIS A 163 7.15 27.07 11.36
C HIS A 163 6.78 28.04 12.48
N TRP A 164 7.65 28.22 13.46
CA TRP A 164 7.53 29.30 14.44
C TRP A 164 8.21 30.56 13.92
N ASP A 165 7.46 31.63 13.73
CA ASP A 165 7.99 32.91 13.29
C ASP A 165 8.36 33.77 14.52
N GLU A 166 9.67 33.97 14.72
CA GLU A 166 10.20 34.76 15.84
C GLU A 166 9.81 36.24 15.78
N LYS A 167 9.49 36.78 14.59
CA LYS A 167 9.12 38.19 14.41
C LYS A 167 7.68 38.47 14.82
N THR A 168 6.79 37.55 14.50
CA THR A 168 5.35 37.68 14.78
C THR A 168 4.93 36.97 16.06
N GLN A 169 5.82 36.16 16.67
CA GLN A 169 5.55 35.33 17.85
C GLN A 169 4.33 34.41 17.64
N GLN A 170 4.19 33.87 16.43
CA GLN A 170 3.08 33.01 16.03
C GLN A 170 3.57 31.79 15.27
N TRP A 171 2.81 30.69 15.38
CA TRP A 171 2.97 29.50 14.56
C TRP A 171 2.35 29.73 13.19
N GLN A 172 3.09 29.45 12.13
CA GLN A 172 2.66 29.58 10.76
C GLN A 172 2.63 28.22 10.08
N VAL A 173 1.51 27.92 9.42
CA VAL A 173 1.40 26.79 8.50
C VAL A 173 1.79 27.27 7.12
N LEU A 174 2.91 26.77 6.61
CA LEU A 174 3.43 27.11 5.29
C LEU A 174 3.02 26.06 4.25
N ASP A 175 2.67 26.52 3.05
CA ASP A 175 2.40 25.68 1.88
C ASP A 175 3.69 25.09 1.26
N HIS A 176 3.53 24.33 0.17
CA HIS A 176 4.64 23.80 -0.62
C HIS A 176 5.63 24.87 -1.12
N ASN A 177 5.14 26.08 -1.39
CA ASN A 177 5.93 27.23 -1.84
C ASN A 177 6.49 28.08 -0.70
N ARG A 178 6.39 27.61 0.55
CA ARG A 178 6.77 28.36 1.77
C ARG A 178 5.97 29.65 1.98
N LYS A 179 4.77 29.73 1.43
CA LYS A 179 3.84 30.84 1.70
C LYS A 179 3.00 30.53 2.94
N PRO A 180 2.78 31.49 3.84
CA PRO A 180 1.89 31.30 4.98
C PRO A 180 0.46 31.09 4.48
N VAL A 181 -0.12 29.95 4.86
CA VAL A 181 -1.53 29.61 4.66
C VAL A 181 -2.33 30.28 5.77
N GLU A 182 -1.92 30.04 7.03
CA GLU A 182 -2.62 30.52 8.21
C GLU A 182 -1.64 30.61 9.39
N SER A 183 -1.93 31.51 10.34
CA SER A 183 -1.09 31.77 11.52
C SER A 183 -1.92 31.60 12.79
N PHE A 184 -1.32 31.03 13.83
CA PHE A 184 -1.97 30.69 15.09
C PHE A 184 -1.06 31.06 16.26
N GLU A 185 -1.66 31.44 17.39
CA GLU A 185 -0.91 31.69 18.63
C GLU A 185 -0.56 30.36 19.33
N ASN A 186 -1.39 29.34 19.15
CA ASN A 186 -1.29 28.06 19.85
C ASN A 186 -0.70 26.96 18.94
N GLU A 187 0.25 26.17 19.46
CA GLU A 187 0.93 25.12 18.67
C GLU A 187 -0.03 24.01 18.24
N GLU A 188 -0.95 23.62 19.12
CA GLU A 188 -1.90 22.53 18.87
C GLU A 188 -2.87 22.86 17.73
N GLU A 189 -3.43 24.07 17.72
CA GLU A 189 -4.33 24.54 16.66
C GLU A 189 -3.61 24.64 15.30
N ALA A 190 -2.37 25.13 15.31
CA ALA A 190 -1.53 25.19 14.12
C ALA A 190 -1.22 23.78 13.58
N LEU A 191 -0.98 22.82 14.49
CA LEU A 191 -0.69 21.44 14.13
C LEU A 191 -1.92 20.73 13.56
N GLU A 192 -3.10 20.90 14.16
CA GLU A 192 -4.36 20.37 13.63
C GLU A 192 -4.65 20.91 12.23
N LYS A 193 -4.50 22.22 12.03
CA LYS A 193 -4.68 22.83 10.71
C LYS A 193 -3.65 22.31 9.70
N ALA A 194 -2.40 22.16 10.11
CA ALA A 194 -1.35 21.64 9.24
C ALA A 194 -1.62 20.18 8.84
N HIS A 195 -2.15 19.37 9.76
CA HIS A 195 -2.63 18.01 9.47
C HIS A 195 -3.81 18.03 8.49
N GLU A 196 -4.81 18.88 8.69
CA GLU A 196 -5.99 19.02 7.81
C GLU A 196 -5.58 19.39 6.38
N VAL A 197 -4.73 20.41 6.23
CA VAL A 197 -4.26 20.91 4.93
C VAL A 197 -3.39 19.87 4.22
N ALA A 198 -2.46 19.24 4.94
CA ALA A 198 -1.62 18.19 4.38
C ALA A 198 -2.46 16.98 3.95
N GLN A 199 -3.40 16.53 4.79
CA GLN A 199 -4.29 15.41 4.50
C GLN A 199 -5.20 15.67 3.30
N SER A 200 -5.69 16.89 3.13
CA SER A 200 -6.55 17.28 2.01
C SER A 200 -5.79 17.37 0.68
N ASN A 201 -4.47 17.53 0.72
CA ASN A 201 -3.60 17.73 -0.45
C ASN A 201 -2.63 16.57 -0.71
N ARG A 202 -3.06 15.33 -0.43
CA ARG A 202 -2.28 14.10 -0.71
C ARG A 202 -1.86 14.00 -2.20
N PRO A 203 -0.66 13.47 -2.52
CA PRO A 203 0.42 13.07 -1.60
C PRO A 203 1.13 14.28 -1.00
N SER A 204 1.34 14.26 0.31
CA SER A 204 1.98 15.38 1.01
C SER A 204 2.82 14.93 2.21
N ARG A 205 3.72 15.81 2.66
CA ARG A 205 4.45 15.67 3.93
C ARG A 205 4.16 16.86 4.81
N LEU A 206 4.10 16.60 6.11
CA LEU A 206 4.11 17.62 7.14
C LEU A 206 5.44 17.59 7.87
N LEU A 207 6.18 18.68 7.78
CA LEU A 207 7.44 18.90 8.48
C LEU A 207 7.26 19.96 9.56
N ARG A 208 7.94 19.81 10.69
CA ARG A 208 8.10 20.85 11.71
C ARG A 208 9.45 21.51 11.49
N VAL A 209 9.48 22.84 11.45
CA VAL A 209 10.72 23.62 11.32
C VAL A 209 10.94 24.37 12.61
N ARG A 210 11.95 23.97 13.38
CA ARG A 210 12.36 24.66 14.62
C ARG A 210 13.84 24.98 14.54
N SER A 211 14.19 26.25 14.68
CA SER A 211 15.59 26.72 14.70
C SER A 211 16.44 26.25 13.50
N GLY A 212 15.82 26.07 12.33
CA GLY A 212 16.48 25.62 11.10
C GLY A 212 16.52 24.12 10.88
N GLU A 213 16.10 23.29 11.84
CA GLU A 213 15.97 21.84 11.66
C GLU A 213 14.56 21.46 11.20
N GLU A 214 14.48 20.72 10.09
CA GLU A 214 13.23 20.13 9.59
C GLU A 214 13.06 18.72 10.18
N THR A 215 12.05 18.52 11.03
CA THR A 215 11.67 17.21 11.56
C THR A 215 10.37 16.74 10.91
N GLU A 216 10.33 15.52 10.39
CA GLU A 216 9.13 14.97 9.73
C GLU A 216 8.09 14.59 10.80
N ILE A 217 6.94 15.27 10.79
CA ILE A 217 5.83 14.99 11.72
C ILE A 217 5.01 13.82 11.19
N CYS A 218 4.57 13.94 9.94
CA CYS A 218 3.66 12.98 9.34
C CYS A 218 3.83 12.93 7.83
N ASN A 219 3.89 11.72 7.30
CA ASN A 219 3.86 11.47 5.87
C ASN A 219 2.44 11.07 5.49
N TYR A 220 1.82 11.84 4.61
CA TYR A 220 0.54 11.50 4.02
C TYR A 220 0.81 10.88 2.64
N PRO A 221 0.99 9.55 2.57
CA PRO A 221 1.15 8.89 1.30
C PRO A 221 -0.07 9.19 0.43
N ARG A 222 0.08 8.96 -0.87
CA ARG A 222 -1.06 9.01 -1.79
C ARG A 222 -2.06 7.94 -1.35
N VAL A 223 -3.01 8.31 -0.51
CA VAL A 223 -4.21 7.51 -0.35
C VAL A 223 -4.97 7.72 -1.65
N PRO A 224 -5.27 6.64 -2.39
CA PRO A 224 -6.06 6.80 -3.58
C PRO A 224 -7.41 7.42 -3.16
N LEU A 225 -7.88 8.41 -3.92
CA LEU A 225 -9.14 9.13 -3.67
C LEU A 225 -10.34 8.29 -4.09
#